data_AF-A0A8D9HIW8-F1
#
_entry.id   AF-A0A8D9HIW8-F1
#
_cell.length_a   1.000
_cell.length_b   1.000
_cell.length_c   1.000
_cell.angle_alpha   90.00
_cell.angle_beta   90.00
_cell.angle_gamma   90.00
#
_symmetry.space_group_name_H-M   'P 1'
#
loop_
_entity.id
_entity.type
_entity.pdbx_description
1 polymer ?
#
loop_
_entity_poly.entity_id
_entity_poly.type
_entity_poly.pdbx_seq_one_letter_code
_entity_poly.pdbx_strand_id
1 'polypeptide(L)' 'MGDIFFWIIWIIWTARNQRIFESRSSTPTVVISKALSNAQEWIRAEGDPSSTQTTPTSISQTPMISIPPDTIVCNSDAAW' A
#
# COMPACT_ATOMS: atom_id res chain seq x y z
N MET A 1 -14.36 6.42 -9.16
CA MET A 1 -13.60 5.83 -10.28
C MET A 1 -12.14 6.02 -9.96
N GLY A 2 -11.45 4.98 -9.49
CA GLY A 2 -10.00 5.06 -9.26
C GLY A 2 -9.30 5.36 -10.58
N ASP A 3 -8.47 6.39 -10.62
CA ASP A 3 -7.85 6.84 -11.87
C ASP A 3 -6.72 5.87 -12.27
N ILE A 4 -7.04 5.03 -13.27
CA ILE A 4 -6.15 4.02 -13.85
C ILE A 4 -4.85 4.63 -14.38
N PHE A 5 -4.84 5.92 -14.73
CA PHE A 5 -3.66 6.62 -15.20
C PHE A 5 -2.52 6.58 -14.19
N PHE A 6 -2.81 6.83 -12.90
CA PHE A 6 -1.78 6.79 -11.85
C PHE A 6 -1.20 5.40 -11.67
N TRP A 7 -2.05 4.36 -11.75
CA TRP A 7 -1.60 2.97 -11.67
C TRP A 7 -0.69 2.59 -12.84
N ILE A 8 -0.99 3.07 -14.06
CA ILE A 8 -0.13 2.84 -15.22
C ILE A 8 1.24 3.48 -15.02
N ILE A 9 1.29 4.75 -14.60
CA ILE A 9 2.57 5.46 -14.35
C ILE A 9 3.37 4.75 -13.26
N TRP A 10 2.72 4.37 -12.16
CA TRP A 10 3.35 3.68 -11.05
C TRP A 10 3.99 2.34 -11.46
N ILE A 11 3.28 1.53 -12.23
CA ILE A 11 3.80 0.24 -12.69
C ILE A 11 4.91 0.42 -13.73
N ILE A 12 4.84 1.43 -14.60
CA ILE A 12 5.94 1.76 -15.53
C ILE A 12 7.19 2.15 -14.75
N TRP A 13 7.06 3.01 -13.75
CA TRP A 13 8.17 3.41 -12.89
C TRP A 13 8.79 2.21 -12.17
N THR A 14 7.95 1.35 -11.58
CA THR A 14 8.39 0.11 -10.92
C THR A 14 9.12 -0.83 -11.88
N ALA A 15 8.57 -1.04 -13.09
CA ALA A 15 9.18 -1.89 -14.11
C ALA A 15 10.54 -1.34 -14.59
N ARG A 16 10.70 -0.01 -14.65
CA ARG A 16 12.01 0.61 -14.94
C ARG A 16 13.01 0.37 -13.83
N ASN A 17 12.60 0.51 -12.56
CA ASN A 17 13.48 0.24 -11.42
C ASN A 17 13.93 -1.22 -11.38
N GLN A 18 13.00 -2.16 -11.55
CA GLN A 18 13.33 -3.59 -11.62
C GLN A 18 14.31 -3.90 -12.75
N ARG A 19 14.19 -3.23 -13.90
CA ARG A 19 15.15 -3.40 -14.99
C ARG A 19 16.54 -2.88 -14.64
N ILE A 20 16.63 -1.75 -13.96
CA ILE A 20 17.91 -1.10 -13.59
C ILE A 20 18.62 -1.86 -12.47
N PHE A 21 17.88 -2.22 -11.41
CA PHE A 21 18.47 -2.75 -10.18
C PHE A 21 18.48 -4.28 -10.13
N GLU A 22 17.55 -4.95 -10.83
CA GLU A 22 17.37 -6.41 -10.75
C GLU A 22 17.57 -7.10 -12.11
N SER A 23 17.85 -6.36 -13.19
CA SER A 23 17.91 -6.86 -14.56
C SER A 23 16.64 -7.59 -15.02
N ARG A 24 15.49 -7.30 -14.39
CA ARG A 24 14.19 -7.89 -14.74
C ARG A 24 13.42 -7.00 -15.70
N SER A 25 13.01 -7.56 -16.84
CA SER A 25 12.20 -6.85 -17.83
C SER A 25 10.73 -7.27 -17.73
N SER A 26 9.82 -6.29 -17.81
CA SER A 26 8.38 -6.54 -17.96
C SER A 26 7.92 -6.18 -19.37
N THR A 27 7.00 -6.96 -19.94
CA THR A 27 6.38 -6.63 -21.22
C THR A 27 5.28 -5.57 -21.03
N PRO A 28 4.95 -4.78 -22.06
CA PRO A 28 3.88 -3.79 -21.98
C PRO A 28 2.53 -4.40 -21.56
N THR A 29 2.21 -5.60 -22.06
CA THR A 29 0.99 -6.33 -21.69
C THR A 29 0.96 -6.63 -20.19
N VAL A 30 2.06 -7.12 -19.62
CA VAL A 30 2.17 -7.40 -18.18
C VAL A 30 2.01 -6.12 -17.36
N VAL A 31 2.61 -5.01 -17.80
CA VAL A 31 2.49 -3.70 -17.14
C VAL A 31 1.03 -3.24 -17.09
N ILE A 32 0.31 -3.30 -18.22
CA ILE A 32 -1.09 -2.87 -18.31
C ILE A 32 -2.00 -3.78 -17.48
N SER A 33 -1.83 -5.10 -17.59
CA SER A 33 -2.62 -6.06 -16.80
C SER A 33 -2.43 -5.83 -15.31
N LYS A 34 -1.19 -5.62 -14.86
CA LYS A 34 -0.89 -5.36 -13.45
C LYS A 34 -1.47 -4.03 -12.96
N ALA A 35 -1.38 -2.97 -13.77
CA ALA A 35 -2.01 -1.69 -13.43
C ALA A 35 -3.54 -1.82 -13.27
N LEU A 36 -4.19 -2.56 -14.17
CA LEU A 36 -5.64 -2.79 -14.10
C LEU A 36 -6.04 -3.62 -12.87
N SER A 37 -5.33 -4.73 -12.61
CA SER A 37 -5.56 -5.56 -11.42
C SER A 37 -5.41 -4.74 -10.14
N ASN A 38 -4.33 -4.00 -9.99
CA ASN A 38 -4.08 -3.18 -8.81
C ASN A 38 -5.16 -2.10 -8.62
N ALA A 39 -5.57 -1.43 -9.71
CA ALA A 39 -6.63 -0.43 -9.65
C ALA A 39 -7.97 -1.04 -9.19
N GLN A 40 -8.32 -2.23 -9.69
CA GLN A 40 -9.53 -2.93 -9.30
C GLN A 40 -9.46 -3.40 -7.85
N GLU A 41 -8.32 -3.94 -7.43
CA GLU A 41 -8.08 -4.36 -6.04
C GLU A 41 -8.20 -3.18 -5.08
N TRP A 42 -7.63 -2.03 -5.43
CA TRP A 42 -7.77 -0.81 -4.64
C TRP A 42 -9.23 -0.38 -4.48
N ILE A 43 -9.98 -0.32 -5.58
CA ILE A 43 -11.41 0.04 -5.55
C ILE A 43 -12.21 -0.95 -4.67
N ARG A 44 -11.86 -2.24 -4.71
CA ARG A 44 -12.51 -3.25 -3.86
C ARG A 44 -12.12 -3.09 -2.39
N ALA A 45 -10.87 -2.70 -2.11
CA ALA A 45 -10.33 -2.53 -0.77
C ALA A 45 -10.82 -1.24 -0.08
N GLU A 46 -11.17 -0.20 -0.85
CA GLU A 46 -11.73 1.04 -0.28
C GLU A 46 -13.05 0.83 0.48
N GLY A 47 -13.73 -0.30 0.28
CA GLY A 47 -14.96 -0.63 1.00
C GLY A 47 -16.11 0.33 0.68
N ASP A 48 -17.27 0.08 1.27
CA ASP A 48 -18.39 1.03 1.22
C ASP A 48 -18.20 2.06 2.34
N PRO A 49 -18.05 3.37 2.04
CA PRO A 49 -17.93 4.39 3.08
C PRO A 49 -19.16 4.41 4.02
N SER A 50 -20.31 3.88 3.58
CA SER A 50 -21.52 3.75 4.40
C SER A 50 -21.53 2.55 5.34
N SER A 51 -20.65 1.56 5.14
CA SER A 51 -20.49 0.41 6.05
C SER A 51 -19.67 0.76 7.30
N THR A 52 -19.18 2.00 7.43
CA THR A 52 -18.59 2.55 8.65
C THR A 52 -19.68 2.96 9.65
N GLN A 53 -20.68 2.11 9.89
CA GLN A 53 -21.37 2.12 11.19
C GLN A 53 -20.52 1.29 12.15
N THR A 54 -19.36 1.82 12.49
CA THR A 54 -18.62 1.35 13.66
C THR A 54 -19.48 1.75 14.85
N THR A 55 -20.20 0.78 15.41
CA THR A 55 -20.38 0.73 16.86
C THR A 55 -19.00 1.06 17.45
N PRO A 56 -18.87 1.98 18.42
CA PRO A 56 -17.57 2.28 18.99
C PRO A 56 -17.08 0.99 19.66
N THR A 57 -16.32 0.18 18.93
CA THR A 57 -15.52 -0.89 19.50
C THR A 57 -14.56 -0.16 20.39
N SER A 58 -14.86 -0.18 21.69
CA SER A 58 -13.94 0.23 22.73
C SER A 58 -12.60 -0.39 22.37
N ILE A 59 -11.67 0.45 21.94
CA ILE A 59 -10.28 0.06 21.84
C ILE A 59 -9.96 -0.31 23.28
N SER A 60 -9.94 -1.62 23.59
CA SER A 60 -9.29 -2.08 24.80
C SER A 60 -7.90 -1.51 24.68
N GLN A 61 -7.65 -0.45 25.45
CA GLN A 61 -6.38 0.22 25.51
C GLN A 61 -5.37 -0.91 25.74
N THR A 62 -4.57 -1.21 24.73
CA THR A 62 -3.33 -1.94 24.94
C THR A 62 -2.66 -1.26 26.13
N PRO A 63 -2.25 -1.99 27.18
CA PRO A 63 -1.68 -1.37 28.36
C PRO A 63 -0.63 -0.37 27.88
N MET A 64 -0.82 0.91 28.23
CA MET A 64 0.16 1.94 27.91
C MET A 64 1.45 1.46 28.54
N ILE A 65 2.33 0.88 27.74
CA ILE A 65 3.69 0.61 28.17
C ILE A 65 4.26 2.00 28.42
N SER A 66 4.45 2.33 29.69
CA SER A 66 5.16 3.54 30.10
C SER A 66 6.57 3.39 29.57
N ILE A 67 6.84 4.01 28.43
CA ILE A 67 8.18 4.04 27.85
C ILE A 67 9.02 4.95 28.75
N PRO A 68 10.12 4.46 29.34
CA PRO A 68 11.03 5.29 30.12
C PRO A 68 11.60 6.44 29.27
N PRO A 69 11.88 7.61 29.87
CA PRO A 69 12.31 8.80 29.15
C PRO A 69 13.61 8.64 28.34
N ASP A 70 14.46 7.66 28.67
CA ASP A 70 15.71 7.36 27.97
C ASP A 70 15.58 6.29 26.87
N THR A 71 14.35 5.96 26.46
CA THR A 71 14.13 4.94 25.43
C THR A 71 14.07 5.56 24.05
N ILE A 72 14.95 5.12 23.15
CA ILE A 72 14.91 5.49 21.73
C ILE A 72 14.02 4.49 20.99
N VAL A 73 12.96 4.97 20.35
CA VAL A 73 12.09 4.15 19.49
C VAL A 73 12.59 4.23 18.05
N CYS A 74 13.00 3.10 17.48
CA CYS A 74 13.36 2.99 16.06
C CYS A 74 12.36 2.08 15.33
N ASN A 75 11.60 2.65 14.42
CA ASN A 75 10.77 1.90 13.47
C ASN A 75 11.68 1.43 12.34
N SER A 76 12.07 0.15 12.37
CA SER A 76 13.03 -0.44 11.42
C SER A 76 12.38 -1.02 10.18
N ASP A 77 11.04 -1.10 10.12
CA ASP A 77 10.34 -1.64 8.97
C ASP A 77 9.80 -0.52 8.07
N ALA A 78 10.70 -0.03 7.22
CA ALA A 78 10.34 0.62 5.97
C ALA A 78 11.06 -0.16 4.86
N ALA A 79 10.59 -1.37 4.57
CA ALA A 79 11.00 -2.07 3.37
C ALA A 79 10.40 -1.34 2.15
N TRP A 80 11.28 -0.80 1.32
CA TRP A 80 11.00 -0.34 -0.05
C TRP A 80 10.55 -1.52 -0.91
#